data_AF-A0AA92U2B4-F1
#
_entry.id   AF-A0AA92U2B4-F1
#
_cell.length_a   1.000
_cell.length_b   1.000
_cell.length_c   1.000
_cell.angle_alpha   90.00
_cell.angle_beta   90.00
_cell.angle_gamma   90.00
#
_symmetry.space_group_name_H-M   'P 1'
#
loop_
_entity.id
_entity.type
_entity.pdbx_description
1 polymer ?
#
loop_
_entity_poly.entity_id
_entity_poly.type
_entity_poly.pdbx_seq_one_letter_code
_entity_poly.pdbx_strand_id
1 'polypeptide(L)'
;MKRKMMIDKKKVFMAVGALSIGMAVIIACSTFNEYLYKIRQAHENEFFERTAIWNLSKNMTAKEMLSRMTTVAKGDSVLVCKISRIPIGVYSDFMQETAKPTRRAWVRIREAHMESLINGVDWMEKRSREMPFSSYVLCSKSKYDEQGNSRPSFLNEKVRREKELDELYPPKVYSEEAFKNWEDRYKSLFSSTHSGGKRIISYNPSYFQEKTLLSHNPGIVIPF
;
A
#
# COMPACT_ATOMS: atom_id res chain seq x y z
N MET A 1 65.36 -40.82 -7.76
CA MET A 1 64.87 -40.16 -6.53
C MET A 1 63.45 -39.62 -6.77
N LYS A 2 62.41 -40.45 -6.63
CA LYS A 2 61.00 -40.03 -6.83
C LYS A 2 60.52 -39.33 -5.55
N ARG A 3 60.51 -38.00 -5.52
CA ARG A 3 59.84 -37.24 -4.44
C ARG A 3 58.36 -37.61 -4.49
N LYS A 4 57.89 -38.40 -3.53
CA LYS A 4 56.46 -38.58 -3.27
C LYS A 4 55.92 -37.21 -2.92
N MET A 5 55.28 -36.57 -3.89
CA MET A 5 54.45 -35.38 -3.67
C MET A 5 53.18 -35.85 -2.96
N MET A 6 53.34 -36.26 -1.70
CA MET A 6 52.24 -36.52 -0.80
C MET A 6 51.79 -35.14 -0.32
N ILE A 7 51.09 -34.43 -1.20
CA ILE A 7 50.30 -33.27 -0.78
C ILE A 7 49.45 -33.79 0.36
N ASP A 8 49.67 -33.24 1.55
CA ASP A 8 49.02 -33.67 2.77
C ASP A 8 47.50 -33.57 2.56
N LYS A 9 46.85 -34.71 2.32
CA LYS A 9 45.44 -34.77 1.91
C LYS A 9 44.57 -33.97 2.87
N LYS A 10 44.96 -33.91 4.15
CA LYS A 10 44.32 -33.10 5.19
C LYS A 10 44.35 -31.60 4.87
N LYS A 11 45.49 -31.07 4.40
CA LYS A 11 45.62 -29.67 3.98
C LYS A 11 44.77 -29.36 2.75
N VAL A 12 44.64 -30.31 1.81
CA VAL A 12 43.77 -30.18 0.63
C VAL A 12 42.30 -30.15 1.04
N PHE A 13 41.86 -31.06 1.91
CA PHE A 13 40.48 -31.07 2.41
C PHE A 13 40.13 -29.81 3.20
N MET A 14 41.05 -29.29 4.03
CA MET A 14 40.82 -28.02 4.74
C MET A 14 40.75 -26.82 3.79
N ALA A 15 41.59 -26.78 2.76
CA ALA A 15 41.56 -25.72 1.75
C ALA A 15 40.26 -25.75 0.91
N VAL A 16 39.81 -26.94 0.51
CA VAL A 16 38.52 -27.11 -0.20
C VAL A 16 37.34 -26.74 0.70
N GLY A 17 37.36 -27.14 1.97
CA GLY A 17 36.36 -26.75 2.95
C GLY A 17 36.27 -25.23 3.14
N ALA A 18 37.39 -24.55 3.34
CA ALA A 18 37.43 -23.10 3.46
C ALA A 18 36.93 -22.38 2.19
N LEU A 19 37.30 -22.86 1.00
CA LEU A 19 36.80 -22.34 -0.28
C LEU A 19 35.29 -22.55 -0.45
N SER A 20 34.76 -23.72 -0.08
CA SER A 20 33.33 -24.02 -0.15
C SER A 20 32.49 -23.14 0.79
N ILE A 21 32.99 -22.88 2.02
CA ILE A 21 32.36 -21.96 2.97
C ILE A 21 32.40 -20.52 2.42
N GLY A 22 33.55 -20.10 1.86
CA GLY A 22 33.68 -18.79 1.23
C GLY A 22 32.69 -18.60 0.07
N MET A 23 32.54 -19.58 -0.80
CA MET A 23 31.55 -19.54 -1.89
C MET A 23 30.11 -19.51 -1.37
N ALA A 24 29.78 -20.32 -0.36
CA ALA A 24 28.45 -20.31 0.23
C ALA A 24 28.08 -18.95 0.84
N VAL A 25 29.03 -18.28 1.50
CA VAL A 25 28.84 -16.92 2.05
C VAL A 25 28.64 -15.88 0.95
N ILE A 26 29.41 -15.96 -0.14
CA ILE A 26 29.25 -15.03 -1.28
C ILE A 26 27.89 -15.23 -1.95
N ILE A 27 27.48 -16.48 -2.18
CA ILE A 27 26.18 -16.80 -2.77
C ILE A 27 25.06 -16.27 -1.86
N ALA A 28 25.11 -16.54 -0.55
CA ALA A 28 24.13 -16.05 0.41
C ALA A 28 24.04 -14.52 0.44
N CYS A 29 25.19 -13.83 0.46
CA CYS A 29 25.25 -12.36 0.40
C CYS A 29 24.67 -11.81 -0.92
N SER A 30 24.97 -12.44 -2.05
CA SER A 30 24.45 -12.02 -3.36
C SER A 30 22.93 -12.23 -3.45
N THR A 31 22.41 -13.39 -3.01
CA THR A 31 20.97 -13.65 -2.99
C THR A 31 20.23 -12.70 -2.05
N PHE A 32 20.84 -12.36 -0.91
CA PHE A 32 20.26 -11.40 0.03
C PHE A 32 20.23 -9.99 -0.55
N ASN A 33 21.29 -9.56 -1.25
CA ASN A 33 21.31 -8.26 -1.93
C ASN A 33 20.27 -8.16 -3.05
N GLU A 34 20.12 -9.21 -3.86
CA GLU A 34 19.08 -9.26 -4.90
C GLU A 34 17.67 -9.21 -4.29
N TYR A 35 17.46 -9.90 -3.16
CA TYR A 35 16.21 -9.86 -2.42
C TYR A 35 15.88 -8.44 -1.92
N LEU A 36 16.85 -7.76 -1.30
CA LEU A 36 16.68 -6.37 -0.85
C LEU A 36 16.36 -5.41 -2.00
N TYR A 37 17.01 -5.61 -3.15
CA TYR A 37 16.73 -4.83 -4.35
C TYR A 37 15.28 -5.00 -4.81
N LYS A 38 14.77 -6.23 -4.85
CA LYS A 38 13.37 -6.52 -5.22
C LYS A 38 12.35 -5.93 -4.26
N ILE A 39 12.63 -5.96 -2.94
CA ILE A 39 11.76 -5.30 -1.94
C ILE A 39 11.70 -3.80 -2.19
N ARG A 40 12.87 -3.17 -2.34
CA ARG A 40 12.94 -1.73 -2.59
C ARG A 40 12.18 -1.36 -3.86
N GLN A 41 12.37 -2.14 -4.92
CA GLN A 41 11.65 -1.93 -6.18
C GLN A 41 10.13 -2.07 -6.00
N ALA A 42 9.66 -3.03 -5.20
CA ALA A 42 8.24 -3.16 -4.89
C ALA A 42 7.68 -1.95 -4.11
N HIS A 43 8.42 -1.41 -3.13
CA HIS A 43 8.01 -0.19 -2.42
C HIS A 43 7.96 1.03 -3.33
N GLU A 44 8.98 1.18 -4.18
CA GLU A 44 9.03 2.28 -5.13
C GLU A 44 7.84 2.20 -6.08
N ASN A 45 7.55 1.03 -6.64
CA ASN A 45 6.38 0.81 -7.48
C ASN A 45 5.07 1.14 -6.76
N GLU A 46 4.88 0.66 -5.53
CA GLU A 46 3.67 0.98 -4.74
C GLU A 46 3.54 2.49 -4.49
N PHE A 47 4.64 3.16 -4.13
CA PHE A 47 4.67 4.61 -3.94
C PHE A 47 4.31 5.35 -5.23
N PHE A 48 4.86 4.93 -6.37
CA PHE A 48 4.55 5.48 -7.69
C PHE A 48 3.08 5.32 -8.04
N GLU A 49 2.54 4.11 -7.88
CA GLU A 49 1.13 3.81 -8.18
C GLU A 49 0.18 4.62 -7.29
N ARG A 50 0.40 4.64 -5.97
CA ARG A 50 -0.38 5.44 -5.02
C ARG A 50 -0.36 6.92 -5.38
N THR A 51 0.83 7.44 -5.66
CA THR A 51 1.01 8.85 -6.03
C THR A 51 0.31 9.17 -7.34
N ALA A 52 0.40 8.30 -8.34
CA ALA A 52 -0.26 8.46 -9.63
C ALA A 52 -1.79 8.46 -9.48
N ILE A 53 -2.35 7.49 -8.75
CA ILE A 53 -3.81 7.39 -8.54
C ILE A 53 -4.32 8.57 -7.70
N TRP A 54 -3.61 8.96 -6.64
CA TRP A 54 -3.99 10.11 -5.82
C TRP A 54 -4.02 11.40 -6.63
N ASN A 55 -3.01 11.64 -7.47
CA ASN A 55 -2.95 12.83 -8.31
C ASN A 55 -3.99 12.80 -9.44
N LEU A 56 -4.20 11.66 -10.10
CA LEU A 56 -5.24 11.48 -11.11
C LEU A 56 -6.63 11.81 -10.56
N SER A 57 -6.92 11.35 -9.33
CA SER A 57 -8.21 11.58 -8.68
C SER A 57 -8.53 13.05 -8.40
N LYS A 58 -7.55 13.97 -8.46
CA LYS A 58 -7.79 15.43 -8.26
C LYS A 58 -8.69 16.01 -9.34
N ASN A 59 -8.61 15.47 -10.55
CA ASN A 59 -9.32 15.95 -11.73
C ASN A 59 -10.52 15.08 -12.10
N MET A 60 -10.83 14.05 -11.31
CA MET A 60 -11.97 13.18 -11.55
C MET A 60 -13.27 13.77 -11.01
N THR A 61 -14.39 13.20 -11.42
CA THR A 61 -15.70 13.40 -10.78
C THR A 61 -15.96 12.31 -9.73
N ALA A 62 -16.98 12.52 -8.89
CA ALA A 62 -17.40 11.50 -7.91
C ALA A 62 -17.91 10.24 -8.62
N LYS A 63 -18.73 10.43 -9.67
CA LYS A 63 -19.25 9.35 -10.51
C LYS A 63 -18.15 8.48 -11.08
N GLU A 64 -17.08 9.08 -11.63
CA GLU A 64 -15.97 8.32 -12.20
C GLU A 64 -15.27 7.43 -11.17
N MET A 65 -14.94 7.99 -10.00
CA MET A 65 -14.29 7.24 -8.94
C MET A 65 -15.20 6.15 -8.36
N LEU A 66 -16.47 6.49 -8.08
CA LEU A 66 -17.46 5.55 -7.57
C LEU A 66 -17.72 4.41 -8.56
N SER A 67 -17.79 4.71 -9.86
CA SER A 67 -17.95 3.71 -10.92
C SER A 67 -16.78 2.73 -10.95
N ARG A 68 -15.54 3.23 -10.92
CA ARG A 68 -14.33 2.37 -10.87
C ARG A 68 -14.33 1.48 -9.63
N MET A 69 -14.64 2.02 -8.46
CA MET A 69 -14.76 1.23 -7.22
C MET A 69 -15.86 0.18 -7.32
N THR A 70 -16.98 0.51 -7.97
CA THR A 70 -18.10 -0.43 -8.17
C THR A 70 -17.69 -1.59 -9.06
N THR A 71 -16.86 -1.35 -10.09
CA THR A 71 -16.25 -2.41 -10.89
C THR A 71 -15.36 -3.31 -10.04
N VAL A 72 -14.49 -2.75 -9.19
CA VAL A 72 -13.67 -3.54 -8.25
C VAL A 72 -14.54 -4.35 -7.29
N ALA A 73 -15.64 -3.77 -6.82
CA ALA A 73 -16.63 -4.41 -5.96
C ALA A 73 -17.54 -5.42 -6.69
N LYS A 74 -17.30 -5.73 -7.97
CA LYS A 74 -18.14 -6.63 -8.78
C LYS A 74 -19.62 -6.22 -8.81
N GLY A 75 -19.89 -4.91 -8.75
CA GLY A 75 -21.24 -4.36 -8.73
C GLY A 75 -21.84 -4.10 -7.34
N ASP A 76 -21.15 -4.46 -6.25
CA ASP A 76 -21.66 -4.21 -4.90
C ASP A 76 -21.52 -2.73 -4.50
N SER A 77 -22.59 -1.96 -4.75
CA SER A 77 -22.67 -0.55 -4.40
C SER A 77 -22.73 -0.31 -2.88
N VAL A 78 -23.24 -1.26 -2.10
CA VAL A 78 -23.28 -1.14 -0.62
C VAL A 78 -21.87 -1.22 -0.06
N LEU A 79 -21.03 -2.10 -0.61
CA LEU A 79 -19.62 -2.19 -0.26
C LEU A 79 -18.90 -0.87 -0.56
N VAL A 80 -19.10 -0.30 -1.74
CA VAL A 80 -18.54 1.01 -2.14
C VAL A 80 -19.00 2.12 -1.20
N CYS A 81 -20.29 2.15 -0.86
CA CYS A 81 -20.85 3.14 0.06
C CYS A 81 -20.23 3.04 1.46
N LYS A 82 -20.06 1.81 1.98
CA LYS A 82 -19.40 1.57 3.26
C LYS A 82 -17.98 2.13 3.25
N ILE A 83 -17.14 1.74 2.31
CA ILE A 83 -15.73 2.19 2.30
C ILE A 83 -15.58 3.69 2.08
N SER A 84 -16.46 4.28 1.26
CA SER A 84 -16.47 5.72 0.95
C SER A 84 -17.12 6.55 2.06
N ARG A 85 -17.77 5.88 3.02
CA ARG A 85 -18.51 6.48 4.14
C ARG A 85 -19.59 7.44 3.67
N ILE A 86 -20.35 7.02 2.66
CA ILE A 86 -21.50 7.74 2.13
C ILE A 86 -22.76 6.87 2.24
N PRO A 87 -23.93 7.46 2.50
CA PRO A 87 -25.22 6.79 2.35
C PRO A 87 -25.50 6.32 0.92
N ILE A 88 -26.30 5.26 0.78
CA ILE A 88 -26.67 4.71 -0.54
C ILE A 88 -27.45 5.70 -1.42
N GLY A 89 -28.28 6.56 -0.80
CA GLY A 89 -29.00 7.63 -1.51
C GLY A 89 -28.03 8.65 -2.11
N VAL A 90 -27.01 9.05 -1.33
CA VAL A 90 -25.96 9.98 -1.75
C VAL A 90 -25.13 9.39 -2.90
N TYR A 91 -24.82 8.09 -2.83
CA TYR A 91 -24.17 7.38 -3.93
C TYR A 91 -25.02 7.47 -5.21
N SER A 92 -26.33 7.21 -5.12
CA SER A 92 -27.23 7.33 -6.27
C SER A 92 -27.23 8.75 -6.84
N ASP A 93 -27.29 9.77 -5.98
CA ASP A 93 -27.30 11.17 -6.41
C ASP A 93 -25.97 11.57 -7.08
N PHE A 94 -24.83 11.06 -6.61
CA PHE A 94 -23.55 11.26 -7.29
C PHE A 94 -23.44 10.49 -8.61
N MET A 95 -23.96 9.26 -8.68
CA MET A 95 -23.97 8.47 -9.92
C MET A 95 -24.87 9.08 -11.00
N GLN A 96 -25.94 9.76 -10.60
CA GLN A 96 -26.84 10.52 -11.48
C GLN A 96 -26.37 11.97 -11.70
N GLU A 97 -25.28 12.39 -11.05
CA GLU A 97 -24.73 13.75 -11.11
C GLU A 97 -25.73 14.84 -10.67
N THR A 98 -26.72 14.48 -9.86
CA THR A 98 -27.74 15.39 -9.31
C THR A 98 -27.22 16.16 -8.10
N ALA A 99 -26.13 15.69 -7.49
CA ALA A 99 -25.44 16.35 -6.39
C ALA A 99 -23.91 16.34 -6.61
N LYS A 100 -23.23 17.30 -5.99
CA LYS A 100 -21.77 17.32 -5.88
C LYS A 100 -21.35 16.99 -4.44
N PRO A 101 -20.24 16.25 -4.24
CA PRO A 101 -19.76 15.94 -2.91
C PRO A 101 -19.24 17.19 -2.21
N THR A 102 -19.45 17.29 -0.89
CA THR A 102 -18.72 18.26 -0.08
C THR A 102 -17.21 17.95 -0.12
N ARG A 103 -16.35 18.93 0.22
CA ARG A 103 -14.89 18.71 0.22
C ARG A 103 -14.47 17.54 1.11
N ARG A 104 -15.17 17.31 2.22
CA ARG A 104 -14.90 16.18 3.13
C ARG A 104 -15.30 14.84 2.52
N ALA A 105 -16.49 14.75 1.93
CA ALA A 105 -16.93 13.54 1.22
C ALA A 105 -16.03 13.24 0.03
N TRP A 106 -15.62 14.28 -0.71
CA TRP A 106 -14.68 14.19 -1.82
C TRP A 106 -13.37 13.51 -1.43
N VAL A 107 -12.73 13.98 -0.35
CA VAL A 107 -11.46 13.42 0.14
C VAL A 107 -11.62 11.96 0.56
N ARG A 108 -12.73 11.59 1.22
CA ARG A 108 -13.02 10.19 1.59
C ARG A 108 -13.21 9.28 0.37
N ILE A 109 -13.95 9.75 -0.65
CA ILE A 109 -14.15 9.00 -1.89
C ILE A 109 -12.80 8.81 -2.60
N ARG A 110 -11.93 9.84 -2.63
CA ARG A 110 -10.59 9.74 -3.22
C ARG A 110 -9.69 8.74 -2.49
N GLU A 111 -9.68 8.76 -1.16
CA GLU A 111 -8.97 7.77 -0.34
C GLU A 111 -9.46 6.36 -0.63
N ALA A 112 -10.80 6.14 -0.58
CA ALA A 112 -11.40 4.85 -0.85
C ALA A 112 -11.12 4.36 -2.28
N HIS A 113 -11.15 5.27 -3.27
CA HIS A 113 -10.84 4.98 -4.66
C HIS A 113 -9.40 4.53 -4.83
N MET A 114 -8.44 5.24 -4.21
CA MET A 114 -7.04 4.84 -4.25
C MET A 114 -6.82 3.47 -3.61
N GLU A 115 -7.31 3.26 -2.39
CA GLU A 115 -7.07 2.01 -1.67
C GLU A 115 -7.79 0.81 -2.30
N SER A 116 -8.98 1.00 -2.88
CA SER A 116 -9.69 -0.08 -3.58
C SER A 116 -9.02 -0.48 -4.88
N LEU A 117 -8.48 0.47 -5.66
CA LEU A 117 -7.76 0.15 -6.89
C LEU A 117 -6.45 -0.61 -6.63
N ILE A 118 -5.77 -0.31 -5.53
CA ILE A 118 -4.48 -0.91 -5.19
C ILE A 118 -4.65 -2.26 -4.53
N ASN A 119 -5.52 -2.34 -3.51
CA ASN A 119 -5.63 -3.54 -2.69
C ASN A 119 -6.77 -4.47 -3.14
N GLY A 120 -7.60 -4.03 -4.09
CA GLY A 120 -8.69 -4.82 -4.65
C GLY A 120 -9.87 -5.04 -3.69
N VAL A 121 -10.74 -5.99 -4.07
CA VAL A 121 -12.01 -6.26 -3.39
C VAL A 121 -11.83 -6.81 -1.97
N ASP A 122 -10.79 -7.61 -1.72
CA ASP A 122 -10.54 -8.22 -0.42
C ASP A 122 -10.31 -7.16 0.67
N TRP A 123 -9.58 -6.10 0.34
CA TRP A 123 -9.40 -4.96 1.21
C TRP A 123 -10.72 -4.23 1.46
N MET A 124 -11.54 -4.04 0.42
CA MET A 124 -12.84 -3.38 0.56
C MET A 124 -13.72 -4.16 1.54
N GLU A 125 -13.80 -5.48 1.39
CA GLU A 125 -14.58 -6.36 2.26
C GLU A 125 -14.08 -6.29 3.70
N LYS A 126 -12.78 -6.47 3.93
CA LYS A 126 -12.17 -6.39 5.27
C LYS A 126 -12.48 -5.03 5.91
N ARG A 127 -12.23 -3.95 5.18
CA ARG A 127 -12.45 -2.58 5.65
C ARG A 127 -13.92 -2.32 5.98
N SER A 128 -14.83 -2.90 5.22
CA SER A 128 -16.27 -2.76 5.43
C SER A 128 -16.76 -3.46 6.71
N ARG A 129 -16.14 -4.58 7.10
CA ARG A 129 -16.46 -5.34 8.32
C ARG A 129 -15.97 -4.63 9.58
N GLU A 130 -14.79 -4.02 9.50
CA GLU A 130 -14.20 -3.24 10.59
C GLU A 130 -14.95 -1.92 10.85
N MET A 131 -15.79 -1.48 9.91
CA MET A 131 -16.46 -0.19 10.02
C MET A 131 -17.73 -0.32 10.89
N PRO A 132 -17.83 0.39 12.03
CA PRO A 132 -18.99 0.30 12.93
C PRO A 132 -20.26 0.97 12.37
N PHE A 133 -20.20 1.53 11.17
CA PHE A 133 -21.19 2.45 10.60
C PHE A 133 -22.19 1.78 9.63
N SER A 134 -22.45 0.47 9.76
CA SER A 134 -23.36 -0.25 8.87
C SER A 134 -24.76 0.38 8.80
N SER A 135 -25.25 0.95 9.90
CA SER A 135 -26.53 1.67 9.97
C SER A 135 -26.54 3.03 9.26
N TYR A 136 -25.39 3.75 9.20
CA TYR A 136 -25.28 5.06 8.56
C TYR A 136 -25.36 4.98 7.02
N VAL A 137 -24.91 3.86 6.43
CA VAL A 137 -24.98 3.63 4.97
C VAL A 137 -26.42 3.46 4.48
N LEU A 138 -27.27 2.87 5.32
CA LEU A 138 -28.68 2.60 5.01
C LEU A 138 -29.61 3.74 5.47
N CYS A 139 -29.31 4.37 6.60
CA CYS A 139 -30.18 5.33 7.26
C CYS A 139 -29.53 6.72 7.36
N SER A 140 -29.59 7.49 6.28
CA SER A 140 -29.95 8.93 6.29
C SER A 140 -29.52 9.59 4.99
N LYS A 141 -30.35 10.49 4.43
CA LYS A 141 -29.84 11.58 3.59
C LYS A 141 -28.98 12.47 4.48
N SER A 142 -27.68 12.21 4.51
CA SER A 142 -26.73 13.07 5.19
C SER A 142 -26.56 14.34 4.36
N LYS A 143 -27.25 15.42 4.77
CA LYS A 143 -27.01 16.79 4.31
C LYS A 143 -25.55 17.26 4.49
N TYR A 144 -24.71 16.45 5.13
CA TYR A 144 -23.29 16.72 5.38
C TYR A 144 -22.38 16.18 4.26
N ASP A 145 -22.87 15.25 3.44
CA ASP A 145 -22.08 14.61 2.37
C ASP A 145 -22.36 15.22 0.98
N GLU A 146 -23.56 15.79 0.79
CA GLU A 146 -23.99 16.45 -0.44
C GLU A 146 -23.97 17.98 -0.35
N GLN A 147 -23.62 18.62 -1.46
CA GLN A 147 -23.77 20.06 -1.64
C GLN A 147 -24.90 20.34 -2.63
N GLY A 148 -25.91 21.10 -2.19
CA GLY A 148 -26.89 21.69 -3.10
C GLY A 148 -26.22 22.71 -4.02
N ASN A 149 -26.72 22.84 -5.26
CA ASN A 149 -26.14 23.66 -6.33
C ASN A 149 -25.86 25.15 -5.97
N SER A 150 -26.43 25.66 -4.87
CA SER A 150 -26.38 27.08 -4.48
C SER A 150 -25.31 27.47 -3.45
N ARG A 151 -24.47 26.55 -2.94
CA ARG A 151 -23.47 26.89 -1.90
C ARG A 151 -22.06 27.04 -2.49
N PRO A 152 -21.41 28.23 -2.44
CA PRO A 152 -20.05 28.43 -2.99
C PRO A 152 -18.90 28.11 -2.02
N SER A 153 -19.17 27.88 -0.73
CA SER A 153 -18.24 28.30 0.34
C SER A 153 -17.14 27.31 0.77
N PHE A 154 -16.95 26.16 0.12
CA PHE A 154 -15.95 25.16 0.58
C PHE A 154 -14.74 24.96 -0.33
N LEU A 155 -14.59 25.79 -1.37
CA LEU A 155 -13.50 25.65 -2.35
C LEU A 155 -12.13 26.12 -1.85
N ASN A 156 -12.05 26.91 -0.77
CA ASN A 156 -10.81 27.63 -0.45
C ASN A 156 -9.96 27.02 0.68
N GLU A 157 -10.50 26.12 1.51
CA GLU A 157 -9.71 25.52 2.60
C GLU A 157 -9.62 23.99 2.48
N LYS A 158 -8.42 23.51 2.18
CA LYS A 158 -8.11 22.08 2.20
C LYS A 158 -8.33 21.54 3.61
N VAL A 159 -9.13 20.47 3.72
CA VAL A 159 -9.33 19.77 4.99
C VAL A 159 -8.00 19.17 5.44
N ARG A 160 -7.72 19.14 6.76
CA ARG A 160 -6.47 18.61 7.33
C ARG A 160 -6.02 17.29 6.70
N ARG A 161 -6.93 16.32 6.57
CA ARG A 161 -6.65 15.00 5.98
C ARG A 161 -6.16 15.09 4.53
N GLU A 162 -6.69 16.02 3.75
CA GLU A 162 -6.25 16.25 2.37
C GLU A 162 -4.85 16.84 2.32
N LYS A 163 -4.52 17.78 3.22
CA LYS A 163 -3.15 18.32 3.34
C LYS A 163 -2.16 17.20 3.66
N GLU A 164 -2.51 16.36 4.63
CA GLU A 164 -1.70 15.20 5.02
C GLU A 164 -1.51 14.21 3.85
N LEU A 165 -2.52 13.98 3.02
CA LEU A 165 -2.43 13.09 1.85
C LEU A 165 -1.68 13.73 0.67
N ASP A 166 -1.84 15.03 0.43
CA ASP A 166 -1.06 15.75 -0.56
C ASP A 166 0.43 15.82 -0.20
N GLU A 167 0.76 15.83 1.11
CA GLU A 167 2.14 15.69 1.60
C GLU A 167 2.68 14.27 1.50
N LEU A 168 1.83 13.25 1.63
CA LEU A 168 2.21 11.83 1.45
C LEU A 168 2.40 11.47 -0.02
N TYR A 169 1.61 12.08 -0.90
CA TYR A 169 1.56 11.80 -2.33
C TYR A 169 1.77 13.09 -3.15
N PRO A 170 3.00 13.61 -3.18
CA PRO A 170 3.29 14.89 -3.81
C PRO A 170 3.11 14.83 -5.34
N PRO A 171 2.79 15.95 -6.01
CA PRO A 171 2.61 16.02 -7.46
C PRO A 171 3.92 15.98 -8.27
N LYS A 172 5.09 16.04 -7.62
CA LYS A 172 6.39 16.06 -8.30
C LYS A 172 6.82 14.66 -8.77
N VAL A 173 7.67 14.66 -9.80
CA VAL A 173 8.53 13.52 -10.17
C VAL A 173 9.25 12.99 -8.92
N TYR A 174 9.37 11.66 -8.82
CA TYR A 174 10.00 10.95 -7.71
C TYR A 174 11.22 11.66 -7.13
N SER A 175 11.26 11.77 -5.80
CA SER A 175 12.48 12.11 -5.06
C SER A 175 12.71 11.06 -3.97
N GLU A 176 13.97 10.70 -3.77
CA GLU A 176 14.40 9.78 -2.71
C GLU A 176 13.94 10.27 -1.32
N GLU A 177 13.87 11.59 -1.13
CA GLU A 177 13.37 12.23 0.10
C GLU A 177 11.87 12.02 0.30
N ALA A 178 11.06 12.20 -0.75
CA ALA A 178 9.62 11.96 -0.69
C ALA A 178 9.32 10.47 -0.46
N PHE A 179 10.06 9.58 -1.13
CA PHE A 179 9.94 8.14 -0.93
C PHE A 179 10.27 7.74 0.52
N LYS A 180 11.38 8.23 1.10
CA LYS A 180 11.74 7.95 2.50
C LYS A 180 10.70 8.49 3.48
N ASN A 181 10.23 9.72 3.27
CA ASN A 181 9.19 10.31 4.12
C ASN A 181 7.85 9.57 3.99
N TRP A 182 7.55 9.01 2.83
CA TRP A 182 6.41 8.11 2.65
C TRP A 182 6.63 6.78 3.36
N GLU A 183 7.80 6.15 3.19
CA GLU A 183 8.17 4.87 3.83
C GLU A 183 8.15 4.97 5.37
N ASP A 184 8.54 6.12 5.94
CA ASP A 184 8.53 6.37 7.39
C ASP A 184 7.11 6.60 7.95
N ARG A 185 6.22 7.24 7.17
CA ARG A 185 4.85 7.61 7.61
C ARG A 185 3.81 6.56 7.27
N TYR A 186 3.94 5.90 6.12
CA TYR A 186 3.09 4.82 5.70
C TYR A 186 3.63 3.54 6.33
N LYS A 187 2.77 2.77 7.02
CA LYS A 187 3.17 1.43 7.50
C LYS A 187 3.37 0.53 6.28
N SER A 188 4.56 0.57 5.70
CA SER A 188 4.98 -0.40 4.71
C SER A 188 4.87 -1.81 5.32
N LEU A 189 4.67 -2.79 4.44
CA LEU A 189 4.80 -4.23 4.74
C LEU A 189 6.16 -4.56 5.37
N PHE A 190 7.12 -3.63 5.31
CA PHE A 190 8.46 -3.75 5.82
C PHE A 190 8.83 -2.56 6.71
N SER A 191 9.68 -2.79 7.71
CA SER A 191 10.24 -1.79 8.62
C SER A 191 11.73 -1.65 8.38
N SER A 192 12.26 -0.44 8.40
CA SER A 192 13.71 -0.20 8.35
C SER A 192 14.25 0.12 9.75
N THR A 193 15.39 -0.49 10.10
CA THR A 193 16.15 -0.20 11.32
C THR A 193 17.60 0.08 10.95
N HIS A 194 18.24 1.02 11.64
CA HIS A 194 19.66 1.31 11.43
C HIS A 194 20.47 0.59 12.50
N SER A 195 21.37 -0.30 12.07
CA SER A 195 22.28 -1.03 12.96
C SER A 195 23.67 -1.06 12.34
N GLY A 196 24.67 -0.55 13.06
CA GLY A 196 26.08 -0.59 12.65
C GLY A 196 26.39 0.09 11.32
N GLY A 197 25.76 1.22 11.01
CA GLY A 197 25.95 1.95 9.74
C GLY A 197 25.29 1.30 8.52
N LYS A 198 24.53 0.22 8.72
CA LYS A 198 23.75 -0.46 7.68
C LYS A 198 22.26 -0.29 7.96
N ARG A 199 21.49 -0.03 6.89
CA ARG A 199 20.03 -0.03 6.93
C ARG A 199 19.55 -1.47 6.75
N ILE A 200 18.91 -2.01 7.78
CA ILE A 200 18.31 -3.34 7.78
C ILE A 200 16.81 -3.16 7.54
N ILE A 201 16.30 -3.70 6.44
CA ILE A 201 14.86 -3.69 6.12
C ILE A 201 14.32 -5.09 6.39
N SER A 202 13.32 -5.19 7.27
CA SER A 202 12.67 -6.44 7.71
C SER A 202 11.17 -6.37 7.46
N TYR A 203 10.44 -7.49 7.45
CA TYR A 203 8.97 -7.42 7.48
C TYR A 203 8.48 -6.68 8.72
N ASN A 204 7.44 -5.84 8.55
CA ASN A 204 6.81 -5.10 9.64
C ASN A 204 5.90 -6.07 10.42
N PRO A 205 6.27 -6.49 11.65
CA PRO A 205 5.51 -7.50 12.39
C PRO A 205 4.11 -7.03 12.76
N SER A 206 3.88 -5.71 12.78
CA SER A 206 2.59 -5.12 13.11
C SER A 206 1.53 -5.29 12.00
N TYR A 207 1.93 -5.68 10.79
CA TYR A 207 1.01 -5.97 9.68
C TYR A 207 0.39 -7.38 9.76
N PHE A 208 1.04 -8.32 10.45
CA PHE A 208 0.64 -9.73 10.55
C PHE A 208 0.02 -10.11 11.91
N GLN A 209 -0.62 -9.18 12.61
CA GLN A 209 -1.22 -9.46 13.92
C GLN A 209 -2.39 -10.47 13.89
N GLU A 210 -2.94 -10.79 12.71
CA GLU A 210 -3.85 -11.92 12.53
C GLU A 210 -3.12 -13.16 12.01
N LYS A 211 -2.91 -14.14 12.90
CA LYS A 211 -2.32 -15.45 12.58
C LYS A 211 -3.04 -16.21 11.44
N THR A 212 -4.26 -15.84 11.10
CA THR A 212 -5.11 -16.50 10.10
C THR A 212 -4.76 -16.15 8.66
N LEU A 213 -4.16 -14.98 8.38
CA LEU A 213 -3.77 -14.58 7.01
C LEU A 213 -2.47 -15.22 6.51
N LEU A 214 -1.71 -15.88 7.39
CA LEU A 214 -0.56 -16.72 7.01
C LEU A 214 -0.95 -17.93 6.14
N SER A 215 -2.24 -18.26 6.05
CA SER A 215 -2.71 -19.47 5.36
C SER A 215 -3.12 -19.29 3.90
N HIS A 216 -3.34 -18.06 3.42
CA HIS A 216 -3.91 -17.83 2.08
C HIS A 216 -3.10 -16.91 1.17
N ASN A 217 -2.08 -16.22 1.70
CA ASN A 217 -1.05 -15.59 0.89
C ASN A 217 0.28 -16.23 1.28
N PRO A 218 0.91 -17.03 0.39
CA PRO A 218 2.28 -17.43 0.64
C PRO A 218 3.13 -16.17 0.49
N GLY A 219 3.38 -15.49 1.61
CA GLY A 219 4.70 -14.88 1.77
C GLY A 219 5.74 -15.95 1.48
N ILE A 220 6.86 -15.56 0.87
CA ILE A 220 7.91 -16.51 0.47
C ILE A 220 8.34 -17.31 1.70
N VAL A 221 7.91 -18.58 1.75
CA VAL A 221 8.35 -19.56 2.76
C VAL A 221 9.69 -20.08 2.28
N ILE A 222 10.74 -19.84 3.06
CA ILE A 222 12.06 -20.41 2.83
C ILE A 222 12.16 -21.68 3.69
N PRO A 223 12.09 -22.89 3.12
CA PRO A 223 12.58 -24.08 3.80
C PRO A 223 14.11 -24.02 3.80
N PHE A 224 14.72 -24.26 4.96
CA PHE A 224 16.15 -24.56 5.06
C PHE A 224 16.46 -25.94 4.48
#